data_AF-A0A564QAE5-F1
#
_entry.id   AF-A0A564QAE5-F1
#
_cell.length_a   1.000
_cell.length_b   1.000
_cell.length_c   1.000
_cell.angle_alpha   90.00
_cell.angle_beta   90.00
_cell.angle_gamma   90.00
#
_symmetry.space_group_name_H-M   'P 1'
#
loop_
_entity.id
_entity.type
_entity.pdbx_description
1 polymer ?
#
loop_
_entity_poly.entity_id
_entity_poly.type
_entity_poly.pdbx_seq_one_letter_code
_entity_poly.pdbx_strand_id
1 'polypeptide(L)'
;MSEDDKVIEKKPPISLEGWVTLLSGEINTWRTIYNTLEVMFVSVLMVLLAVTVSITLTFDSSDITLNSPDNWIEVALYLIVLVLYLFLVVWFLWRGKSSKKKLKPLEEIRDEILSDTLTDHKKIHARYNGAREKK
;
A
#
# COMPACT_ATOMS: atom_id res chain seq x y z
N MET A 1 0.56 10.53 -60.88
CA MET A 1 1.63 9.61 -60.44
C MET A 1 1.75 9.85 -58.96
N SER A 2 1.34 8.87 -58.15
CA SER A 2 1.03 9.01 -56.72
C SER A 2 2.27 9.41 -55.93
N GLU A 3 2.18 10.52 -55.21
CA GLU A 3 3.08 10.85 -54.12
C GLU A 3 2.94 9.77 -53.05
N ASP A 4 4.04 9.09 -52.77
CA ASP A 4 4.17 8.12 -51.70
C ASP A 4 3.75 8.77 -50.37
N ASP A 5 2.58 8.39 -49.88
CA ASP A 5 2.16 8.54 -48.48
C ASP A 5 3.15 7.76 -47.61
N LYS A 6 4.32 8.35 -47.36
CA LYS A 6 5.18 7.97 -46.24
C LYS A 6 4.41 8.29 -44.99
N VAL A 7 3.63 7.31 -44.52
CA VAL A 7 3.20 7.23 -43.13
C VAL A 7 4.49 7.28 -42.31
N ILE A 8 4.84 8.46 -41.83
CA ILE A 8 5.92 8.65 -40.88
C ILE A 8 5.46 7.89 -39.63
N GLU A 9 5.88 6.63 -39.50
CA GLU A 9 5.77 5.89 -38.27
C GLU A 9 6.47 6.74 -37.21
N LYS A 10 5.66 7.48 -36.44
CA LYS A 10 6.15 8.26 -35.31
C LYS A 10 6.84 7.25 -34.40
N LYS A 11 8.17 7.37 -34.30
CA LYS A 11 8.94 6.60 -33.33
C LYS A 11 8.22 6.66 -31.99
N PRO A 12 8.02 5.52 -31.32
CA PRO A 12 7.34 5.54 -30.04
C PRO A 12 8.06 6.51 -29.08
N PRO A 13 7.32 7.26 -28.27
CA PRO A 13 7.89 8.34 -27.45
C PRO A 13 8.87 7.83 -26.38
N ILE A 14 8.84 6.54 -26.07
CA ILE A 14 9.64 5.88 -25.05
C ILE A 14 10.08 4.54 -25.63
N SER A 15 11.36 4.17 -25.52
CA SER A 15 11.87 2.84 -25.88
C SER A 15 11.40 1.77 -24.89
N LEU A 16 11.48 0.49 -25.23
CA LEU A 16 11.16 -0.59 -24.28
C LEU A 16 11.98 -0.48 -22.98
N GLU A 17 13.27 -0.17 -23.07
CA GLU A 17 14.12 0.11 -21.90
C GLU A 17 13.63 1.32 -21.08
N GLY A 18 13.15 2.37 -21.74
CA GLY A 18 12.55 3.53 -21.08
C GLY A 18 11.27 3.16 -20.34
N TRP A 19 10.46 2.26 -20.88
CA TRP A 19 9.26 1.72 -20.21
C TRP A 19 9.63 0.90 -18.98
N VAL A 20 10.62 0.02 -19.09
CA VAL A 20 11.11 -0.77 -17.95
C VAL A 20 11.63 0.14 -16.85
N THR A 21 12.38 1.19 -17.20
CA THR A 21 12.92 2.15 -16.23
C THR A 21 11.80 2.93 -15.52
N LEU A 22 10.81 3.40 -16.27
CA LEU A 22 9.65 4.11 -15.73
C LEU A 22 8.83 3.22 -14.79
N LEU A 23 8.49 2.01 -15.23
CA LEU A 23 7.74 1.03 -14.43
C LEU A 23 8.51 0.65 -13.17
N SER A 24 9.82 0.41 -13.29
CA SER A 24 10.67 0.08 -12.14
C SER A 24 10.74 1.22 -11.13
N GLY A 25 10.82 2.47 -11.58
CA GLY A 25 10.76 3.65 -10.72
C GLY A 25 9.43 3.78 -9.98
N GLU A 26 8.31 3.59 -10.68
CA GLU A 26 6.98 3.67 -10.07
C GLU A 26 6.74 2.51 -9.08
N ILE A 27 7.10 1.27 -9.45
CA ILE A 27 7.03 0.09 -8.57
C ILE A 27 7.88 0.31 -7.32
N ASN A 28 9.13 0.78 -7.47
CA ASN A 28 10.02 1.01 -6.34
C ASN A 28 9.48 2.10 -5.40
N THR A 29 8.91 3.16 -5.96
CA THR A 29 8.28 4.23 -5.18
C THR A 29 7.11 3.69 -4.37
N TRP A 30 6.20 2.93 -4.99
CA TRP A 30 5.08 2.31 -4.29
C TRP A 30 5.52 1.33 -3.21
N ARG A 31 6.56 0.54 -3.48
CA ARG A 31 7.15 -0.39 -2.51
C ARG A 31 7.74 0.35 -1.32
N THR A 32 8.47 1.43 -1.57
CA THR A 32 9.05 2.28 -0.52
C THR A 32 7.96 2.90 0.35
N ILE A 33 6.91 3.47 -0.26
CA ILE A 33 5.75 4.01 0.46
C ILE A 33 5.11 2.93 1.34
N TYR A 34 4.92 1.73 0.80
CA TYR A 34 4.32 0.63 1.54
C TYR A 34 5.18 0.20 2.73
N ASN A 35 6.48 0.01 2.51
CA ASN A 35 7.43 -0.37 3.57
C ASN A 35 7.47 0.70 4.67
N THR A 36 7.50 1.98 4.31
CA THR A 36 7.45 3.08 5.28
C THR A 36 6.17 3.05 6.11
N LEU A 37 5.02 2.82 5.47
CA LEU A 37 3.74 2.70 6.17
C LEU A 37 3.69 1.47 7.09
N GLU A 38 4.29 0.36 6.69
CA GLU A 38 4.41 -0.84 7.51
C GLU A 38 5.26 -0.58 8.76
N VAL A 39 6.41 0.08 8.60
CA VAL A 39 7.25 0.51 9.73
C VAL A 39 6.50 1.46 10.66
N MET A 40 5.78 2.44 10.11
CA MET A 40 4.95 3.36 10.91
C MET A 40 3.85 2.60 11.67
N PHE A 41 3.18 1.66 11.02
CA PHE A 41 2.13 0.85 11.64
C PHE A 41 2.69 0.02 12.80
N VAL A 42 3.80 -0.69 12.60
CA VAL A 42 4.46 -1.47 13.67
C VAL A 42 4.89 -0.57 14.82
N SER A 43 5.42 0.62 14.51
CA SER A 43 5.82 1.60 15.54
C SER A 43 4.63 2.06 16.39
N VAL A 44 3.49 2.37 15.76
CA VAL A 44 2.26 2.75 16.47
C VAL A 44 1.74 1.58 17.31
N LEU A 45 1.78 0.35 16.81
CA LEU A 45 1.41 -0.84 17.59
C LEU A 45 2.30 -1.02 18.83
N MET A 46 3.61 -0.81 18.71
CA MET A 46 4.53 -0.88 19.84
C MET A 46 4.22 0.18 20.90
N VAL A 47 3.86 1.40 20.48
CA VAL A 47 3.41 2.46 21.41
C VAL A 47 2.11 2.06 22.11
N LEU A 48 1.14 1.53 21.38
CA LEU A 48 -0.11 1.06 21.98
C LEU A 48 0.12 -0.07 22.99
N LEU A 49 1.01 -1.03 22.69
CA LEU A 49 1.41 -2.07 23.62
C LEU A 49 2.04 -1.50 24.89
N ALA A 50 2.94 -0.52 24.75
CA ALA A 50 3.56 0.15 25.90
C ALA A 50 2.53 0.91 26.75
N VAL A 51 1.52 1.54 26.12
CA VAL A 51 0.40 2.18 26.82
C VAL A 51 -0.44 1.14 27.56
N THR A 52 -0.78 0.02 26.93
CA THR A 52 -1.53 -1.07 27.58
C THR A 52 -0.77 -1.60 28.81
N VAL A 53 0.52 -1.90 28.67
CA VAL A 53 1.35 -2.36 29.79
C VAL A 53 1.41 -1.31 30.90
N SER A 54 1.55 -0.03 30.55
CA SER A 54 1.54 1.05 31.54
C SER A 54 0.22 1.14 32.30
N ILE A 55 -0.92 0.97 31.62
CA ILE A 55 -2.25 0.92 32.27
C ILE A 55 -2.29 -0.27 33.24
N THR A 56 -1.93 -1.48 32.80
CA THR A 56 -1.94 -2.69 33.63
C THR A 56 -0.98 -2.63 34.83
N LEU A 57 0.14 -1.91 34.72
CA LEU A 57 1.09 -1.74 35.83
C LEU A 57 0.67 -0.62 36.80
N THR A 58 -0.06 0.39 36.32
CA THR A 58 -0.50 1.53 37.14
C THR A 58 -1.73 1.19 37.96
N PHE A 59 -2.64 0.41 37.37
CA PHE A 59 -3.83 -0.10 38.05
C PHE A 59 -3.55 -1.54 38.47
N ASP A 60 -3.30 -1.77 39.77
CA ASP A 60 -3.06 -3.11 40.31
C ASP A 60 -4.29 -3.99 40.04
N SER A 61 -4.22 -4.78 38.98
CA SER A 61 -5.32 -5.58 38.43
C SER A 61 -5.80 -6.73 39.33
N SER A 62 -5.25 -6.87 40.53
CA SER A 62 -5.56 -7.98 41.44
C SER A 62 -6.98 -7.94 42.01
N ASP A 63 -7.72 -6.84 41.90
CA ASP A 63 -9.11 -6.74 42.35
C ASP A 63 -9.97 -5.81 41.45
N ILE A 64 -10.18 -6.18 40.18
CA ILE A 64 -11.23 -5.59 39.35
C ILE A 64 -12.60 -6.05 39.86
N THR A 65 -13.05 -5.47 40.96
CA THR A 65 -14.41 -5.64 41.47
C THR A 65 -15.33 -4.63 40.77
N LEU A 66 -16.39 -5.09 40.08
CA LEU A 66 -17.27 -4.24 39.25
C LEU A 66 -17.97 -3.08 39.98
N ASN A 67 -17.82 -3.00 41.31
CA ASN A 67 -18.56 -2.10 42.19
C ASN A 67 -17.80 -0.80 42.53
N SER A 68 -16.55 -0.64 42.09
CA SER A 68 -15.77 0.58 42.37
C SER A 68 -15.70 1.49 41.13
N PRO A 69 -15.95 2.81 41.26
CA PRO A 69 -15.92 3.76 40.14
C PRO A 69 -14.54 3.86 39.47
N ASP A 70 -13.44 3.62 40.20
CA ASP A 70 -12.08 3.63 39.65
C ASP A 70 -11.84 2.50 38.63
N ASN A 71 -12.55 1.37 38.78
CA ASN A 71 -12.46 0.23 37.87
C ASN A 71 -13.14 0.52 36.52
N TRP A 72 -14.14 1.40 36.49
CA TRP A 72 -14.79 1.82 35.24
C TRP A 72 -13.89 2.70 34.37
N ILE A 73 -12.98 3.44 34.99
CA ILE A 73 -11.97 4.24 34.27
C ILE A 73 -10.96 3.32 33.58
N GLU A 74 -10.47 2.29 34.28
CA GLU A 74 -9.56 1.30 33.71
C GLU A 74 -10.22 0.53 32.55
N VAL A 75 -11.46 0.06 32.74
CA VAL A 75 -12.23 -0.61 31.67
C VAL A 75 -12.45 0.31 30.47
N ALA A 76 -12.79 1.59 30.69
CA ALA A 76 -12.95 2.55 29.60
C ALA A 76 -11.65 2.77 28.83
N LEU A 77 -10.51 2.87 29.51
CA LEU A 77 -9.19 2.99 28.88
C LEU A 77 -8.84 1.76 28.03
N TYR A 78 -9.07 0.55 28.54
CA TYR A 78 -8.87 -0.67 27.74
C TYR A 78 -9.78 -0.73 26.53
N LEU A 79 -11.06 -0.35 26.67
CA LEU A 79 -11.99 -0.31 25.54
C LEU A 79 -11.54 0.69 24.47
N ILE A 80 -11.05 1.87 24.86
CA ILE A 80 -10.49 2.86 23.92
C ILE A 80 -9.29 2.27 23.18
N VAL A 81 -8.34 1.66 23.90
CA VAL A 81 -7.15 1.04 23.29
C VAL A 81 -7.55 -0.11 22.36
N LEU A 82 -8.52 -0.93 22.74
CA LEU A 82 -9.05 -2.03 21.92
C LEU A 82 -9.68 -1.51 20.63
N VAL A 83 -10.52 -0.48 20.70
CA VAL A 83 -11.14 0.13 19.51
C VAL A 83 -10.08 0.72 18.58
N LEU A 84 -9.08 1.42 19.13
CA LEU A 84 -7.96 1.94 18.34
C LEU A 84 -7.17 0.83 17.67
N TYR A 85 -6.90 -0.26 18.38
CA TYR A 85 -6.20 -1.42 17.84
C TYR A 85 -6.97 -2.04 16.66
N LEU A 86 -8.26 -2.34 16.85
CA LEU A 86 -9.11 -2.91 15.81
C LEU A 86 -9.20 -1.99 14.59
N PHE A 87 -9.39 -0.69 14.82
CA PHE A 87 -9.42 0.31 13.75
C PHE A 87 -8.12 0.33 12.93
N LEU A 88 -6.96 0.34 13.60
CA LEU A 88 -5.66 0.35 12.95
C LEU A 88 -5.41 -0.94 12.16
N VAL A 89 -5.75 -2.10 12.71
CA VAL A 89 -5.60 -3.39 12.00
C VAL A 89 -6.48 -3.41 10.75
N VAL A 90 -7.76 -3.02 10.87
CA VAL A 90 -8.68 -2.97 9.71
C VAL A 90 -8.17 -1.99 8.66
N TRP A 91 -7.73 -0.79 9.09
CA TRP A 91 -7.13 0.20 8.19
C TRP A 91 -5.95 -0.41 7.44
N PHE A 92 -5.00 -1.02 8.17
CA PHE A 92 -3.78 -1.55 7.61
C PHE A 92 -4.06 -2.67 6.59
N LEU A 93 -4.95 -3.61 6.95
CA LEU A 93 -5.36 -4.70 6.06
C LEU A 93 -6.04 -4.18 4.79
N TRP A 94 -6.95 -3.22 4.93
CA TRP A 94 -7.64 -2.63 3.78
C TRP A 94 -6.65 -1.90 2.87
N ARG A 95 -5.73 -1.12 3.45
CA ARG A 95 -4.71 -0.39 2.70
C ARG A 95 -3.73 -1.33 1.99
N GLY A 96 -3.28 -2.38 2.65
CA GLY A 96 -2.41 -3.40 2.05
C GLY A 96 -3.07 -4.08 0.85
N LYS A 97 -4.36 -4.40 0.93
CA LYS A 97 -5.13 -4.94 -0.20
C LYS A 97 -5.22 -3.95 -1.36
N SER A 98 -5.41 -2.66 -1.07
CA SER A 98 -5.47 -1.61 -2.09
C SER A 98 -4.12 -1.42 -2.80
N SER A 99 -3.02 -1.40 -2.05
CA SER A 99 -1.66 -1.26 -2.61
C SER A 99 -1.29 -2.44 -3.52
N LYS A 100 -1.61 -3.69 -3.13
CA LYS A 100 -1.37 -4.87 -3.96
C LYS A 100 -2.12 -4.82 -5.30
N LYS A 101 -3.34 -4.27 -5.32
CA LYS A 101 -4.11 -4.07 -6.56
C LYS A 101 -3.46 -3.07 -7.52
N LYS A 102 -2.67 -2.11 -7.01
CA LYS A 102 -1.97 -1.11 -7.81
C LYS A 102 -0.62 -1.61 -8.30
N LEU A 103 0.12 -2.32 -7.44
CA LEU A 103 1.47 -2.79 -7.75
C LEU A 103 1.47 -3.94 -8.77
N LYS A 104 0.57 -4.90 -8.59
CA LYS A 104 0.52 -6.12 -9.40
C LYS A 104 0.41 -5.88 -10.92
N PRO A 105 -0.51 -5.03 -11.44
CA PRO A 105 -0.57 -4.78 -12.88
C PRO A 105 0.66 -4.06 -13.43
N LEU A 106 1.35 -3.22 -12.62
CA LEU A 106 2.59 -2.57 -13.04
C LEU A 106 3.76 -3.57 -13.11
N GLU A 107 3.84 -4.49 -12.15
CA GLU A 107 4.81 -5.59 -12.17
C GLU A 107 4.56 -6.53 -13.36
N GLU A 108 3.31 -6.91 -13.62
CA GLU A 108 2.92 -7.74 -14.77
C GLU A 108 3.33 -7.08 -16.11
N ILE A 109 3.05 -5.79 -16.32
CA ILE A 109 3.46 -5.10 -17.55
C ILE A 109 4.99 -5.09 -17.71
N ARG A 110 5.73 -4.84 -16.61
CA ARG A 110 7.21 -4.83 -16.67
C ARG A 110 7.75 -6.21 -17.01
N ASP A 111 7.22 -7.25 -16.37
CA ASP A 111 7.68 -8.63 -16.57
C ASP A 111 7.32 -9.15 -17.98
N GLU A 112 6.18 -8.72 -18.54
CA GLU A 112 5.81 -8.98 -19.93
C GLU A 112 6.75 -8.29 -20.94
N ILE A 113 7.21 -7.07 -20.65
CA ILE A 113 8.22 -6.38 -21.48
C ILE A 113 9.58 -7.08 -21.39
N LEU A 114 10.01 -7.47 -20.18
CA LEU A 114 11.29 -8.15 -19.96
C LEU A 114 11.34 -9.57 -20.54
N SER A 115 10.19 -10.23 -20.69
CA SER A 115 10.06 -11.55 -21.30
C SER A 115 9.86 -11.52 -22.82
N ASP A 116 9.98 -10.34 -23.44
CA ASP A 116 9.70 -10.10 -24.87
C ASP A 116 8.29 -10.51 -25.33
N THR A 117 7.37 -10.77 -24.40
CA THR A 117 5.97 -11.11 -24.72
C THR A 117 5.15 -9.88 -25.10
N LEU A 118 5.56 -8.68 -24.65
CA LEU A 118 4.90 -7.42 -24.93
C LEU A 118 5.88 -6.37 -25.51
N THR A 119 5.99 -6.36 -26.83
CA THR A 119 6.87 -5.44 -27.60
C THR A 119 6.12 -4.27 -28.26
N ASP A 120 4.78 -4.35 -28.31
CA ASP A 120 3.92 -3.32 -28.91
C ASP A 120 3.70 -2.14 -27.96
N HIS A 121 4.29 -0.99 -28.30
CA HIS A 121 4.25 0.23 -27.51
C HIS A 121 2.84 0.78 -27.30
N LYS A 122 1.92 0.58 -28.27
CA LYS A 122 0.52 1.03 -28.10
C LYS A 122 -0.20 0.18 -27.05
N LYS A 123 0.07 -1.13 -27.01
CA LYS A 123 -0.50 -2.04 -26.01
C LYS A 123 0.06 -1.76 -24.62
N ILE A 124 1.37 -1.51 -24.50
CA ILE A 124 2.02 -1.12 -23.24
C ILE A 124 1.35 0.14 -22.69
N HIS A 125 1.22 1.18 -23.51
CA HIS A 125 0.62 2.44 -23.09
C HIS A 125 -0.87 2.29 -22.69
N ALA A 126 -1.66 1.51 -23.44
CA ALA A 126 -3.05 1.25 -23.11
C ALA A 126 -3.21 0.49 -21.78
N ARG A 127 -2.39 -0.55 -21.55
CA ARG A 127 -2.40 -1.31 -20.29
C ARG A 127 -1.91 -0.45 -19.11
N TYR A 128 -0.88 0.37 -19.33
CA TYR A 128 -0.37 1.30 -18.32
C TYR A 128 -1.45 2.31 -17.89
N ASN A 129 -2.13 2.95 -18.85
CA ASN A 129 -3.22 3.88 -18.55
C ASN A 129 -4.39 3.18 -17.86
N GLY A 130 -4.78 1.98 -18.34
CA GLY A 130 -5.83 1.18 -17.69
C GLY A 130 -5.47 0.76 -16.26
N ALA A 131 -4.18 0.52 -15.96
CA ALA A 131 -3.69 0.25 -14.62
C ALA A 131 -3.74 1.50 -13.71
N ARG A 132 -3.57 2.70 -14.27
CA ARG A 132 -3.66 3.98 -13.54
C ARG A 132 -5.08 4.52 -13.37
N GLU A 133 -5.99 4.23 -14.28
CA GLU A 133 -7.38 4.74 -14.28
C GLU A 133 -8.33 3.95 -13.37
N LYS A 134 -7.97 2.73 -12.95
CA LYS A 134 -8.69 1.97 -11.89
C LYS A 134 -8.47 2.57 -10.48
N LYS A 135 -8.35 3.91 -10.41
CA LYS A 135 -7.94 4.71 -9.25
C LYS A 135 -9.02 4.82 -8.18
#